data_AF-A0A9X4BHX0-F1
#
_entry.id   AF-A0A9X4BHX0-F1
#
_cell.length_a   1.000
_cell.length_b   1.000
_cell.length_c   1.000
_cell.angle_alpha   90.00
_cell.angle_beta   90.00
_cell.angle_gamma   90.00
#
_symmetry.space_group_name_H-M   'P 1'
#
loop_
_entity.id
_entity.type
_entity.pdbx_description
1 polymer ?
#
loop_
_entity_poly.entity_id
_entity_poly.type
_entity_poly.pdbx_seq_one_letter_code
_entity_poly.pdbx_strand_id
1 'polypeptide(L)'
;CWNALFAHQPVQQSLARLYRELGLYFRFKAALFEPVRQLDVEQRRLELAQQNGRVVSSLNAAKETLLHRLGNGRAGGKINHYLKLYFLAQDLHERVSSSHYPYQALAEAFFHSDVLFRCQRLLRLQASACTELGEAMQMRQA
;
A
#
# COMPACT_ATOMS: atom_id res chain seq x y z
N CYS A 1 -24.25 -19.16 -17.15
CA CYS A 1 -23.03 -18.31 -17.18
C CYS A 1 -22.95 -17.28 -16.03
N TRP A 2 -23.52 -17.54 -14.85
CA TRP A 2 -23.39 -16.67 -13.67
C TRP A 2 -22.11 -16.94 -12.86
N ASN A 3 -21.60 -18.18 -12.85
CA ASN A 3 -20.42 -18.58 -12.07
C ASN A 3 -19.08 -17.95 -12.50
N ALA A 4 -18.99 -17.36 -13.69
CA ALA A 4 -17.74 -16.76 -14.20
C ALA A 4 -17.55 -15.30 -13.75
N LEU A 5 -18.63 -14.56 -13.48
CA LEU A 5 -18.59 -13.17 -13.00
C LEU A 5 -18.21 -13.11 -11.51
N PHE A 6 -18.76 -13.99 -10.68
CA PHE A 6 -18.48 -14.05 -9.24
C PHE A 6 -17.17 -14.79 -8.89
N ALA A 7 -16.56 -15.51 -9.84
CA ALA A 7 -15.35 -16.31 -9.56
C ALA A 7 -14.13 -15.47 -9.13
N HIS A 8 -14.03 -14.22 -9.58
CA HIS A 8 -12.87 -13.38 -9.29
C HIS A 8 -13.09 -12.34 -8.18
N GLN A 9 -14.32 -12.23 -7.67
CA GLN A 9 -14.69 -11.24 -6.66
C GLN A 9 -13.84 -11.31 -5.38
N PRO A 10 -13.49 -12.50 -4.84
CA PRO A 10 -12.65 -12.57 -3.64
C PRO A 10 -11.24 -12.00 -3.86
N VAL A 11 -10.62 -12.27 -5.03
CA VAL A 11 -9.28 -11.76 -5.38
C VAL A 11 -9.31 -10.24 -5.54
N GLN A 12 -10.35 -9.74 -6.19
CA GLN A 12 -10.54 -8.31 -6.39
C GLN A 12 -10.75 -7.58 -5.07
N GLN A 13 -11.55 -8.15 -4.15
CA GLN A 13 -11.74 -7.60 -2.81
C GLN A 13 -10.47 -7.62 -1.97
N SER A 14 -9.70 -8.71 -2.01
CA SER A 14 -8.44 -8.81 -1.28
C SER A 14 -7.41 -7.80 -1.79
N LEU A 15 -7.31 -7.62 -3.12
CA LEU A 15 -6.43 -6.62 -3.72
C LEU A 15 -6.90 -5.19 -3.42
N ALA A 16 -8.20 -4.91 -3.52
CA ALA A 16 -8.74 -3.60 -3.16
C ALA A 16 -8.46 -3.24 -1.69
N ARG A 17 -8.53 -4.21 -0.78
CA ARG A 17 -8.13 -4.01 0.63
C ARG A 17 -6.63 -3.75 0.74
N LEU A 18 -5.79 -4.56 0.08
CA LEU A 18 -4.34 -4.38 0.07
C LEU A 18 -3.93 -2.97 -0.38
N TYR A 19 -4.47 -2.48 -1.50
CA TYR A 19 -4.15 -1.15 -2.01
C TYR A 19 -4.64 -0.01 -1.09
N ARG A 20 -5.76 -0.19 -0.38
CA ARG A 20 -6.20 0.76 0.66
C ARG A 20 -5.26 0.79 1.86
N GLU A 21 -4.87 -0.37 2.39
CA GLU A 21 -3.91 -0.45 3.50
C GLU A 21 -2.54 0.11 3.10
N LEU A 22 -2.10 -0.13 1.87
CA LEU A 22 -0.85 0.41 1.33
C LEU A 22 -0.93 1.95 1.21
N GLY A 23 -2.06 2.49 0.72
CA GLY A 23 -2.29 3.94 0.67
C GLY A 23 -2.22 4.60 2.06
N LEU A 24 -2.82 3.97 3.07
CA LEU A 24 -2.71 4.42 4.46
C LEU A 24 -1.27 4.37 4.98
N TYR A 25 -0.51 3.32 4.62
CA TYR A 25 0.91 3.21 4.97
C TYR A 25 1.73 4.36 4.37
N PHE A 26 1.54 4.68 3.08
CA PHE A 26 2.17 5.83 2.44
C PHE A 26 1.78 7.15 3.13
N ARG A 27 0.53 7.33 3.55
CA ARG A 27 0.09 8.52 4.31
C ARG A 27 0.79 8.64 5.65
N PHE A 28 0.86 7.57 6.43
CA PHE A 28 1.54 7.60 7.73
C PHE A 28 3.04 7.79 7.56
N LYS A 29 3.66 7.19 6.54
CA LYS A 29 5.06 7.46 6.24
C LYS A 29 5.27 8.92 5.82
N ALA A 30 4.38 9.48 5.00
CA ALA A 30 4.44 10.90 4.63
C ALA A 30 4.33 11.84 5.84
N ALA A 31 3.55 11.47 6.86
CA ALA A 31 3.44 12.26 8.07
C ALA A 31 4.78 12.41 8.80
N LEU A 32 5.69 11.43 8.71
CA LEU A 32 7.03 11.55 9.31
C LEU A 32 7.92 12.62 8.63
N PHE A 33 7.55 13.08 7.43
CA PHE A 33 8.25 14.13 6.69
C PHE A 33 7.58 15.51 6.81
N GLU A 34 6.59 15.66 7.71
CA GLU A 34 5.89 16.92 7.87
C GLU A 34 6.80 17.99 8.51
N PRO A 35 6.98 19.17 7.88
CA PRO A 35 7.92 20.20 8.35
C PRO A 35 7.30 21.06 9.46
N VAL A 36 6.86 20.45 10.56
CA VAL A 36 6.31 21.15 11.74
C VAL A 36 7.25 21.04 12.94
N ARG A 37 7.29 22.09 13.77
CA ARG A 37 8.04 22.06 15.04
C ARG A 37 7.32 21.13 16.02
N GLN A 38 8.07 20.39 16.84
CA GLN A 38 7.56 19.49 17.88
C GLN A 38 6.74 18.30 17.35
N LEU A 39 7.26 17.64 16.31
CA LEU A 39 6.68 16.41 15.81
C LEU A 39 6.77 15.29 16.85
N ASP A 40 5.64 14.68 17.23
CA ASP A 40 5.66 13.43 17.98
C ASP A 40 6.05 12.27 17.05
N VAL A 41 7.37 12.13 16.85
CA VAL A 41 7.96 11.13 15.97
C VAL A 41 7.68 9.72 16.48
N GLU A 42 7.67 9.51 17.79
CA GLU A 42 7.49 8.19 18.39
C GLU A 42 6.05 7.70 18.23
N GLN A 43 5.05 8.56 18.47
CA GLN A 43 3.66 8.21 18.17
C GLN A 43 3.49 7.86 16.68
N ARG A 44 4.00 8.68 15.77
CA ARG A 44 3.86 8.43 14.31
C ARG A 44 4.60 7.16 13.86
N ARG A 45 5.73 6.83 14.50
CA ARG A 45 6.45 5.57 14.28
C ARG A 45 5.63 4.37 14.75
N LEU A 46 4.97 4.47 15.89
CA LEU A 46 4.07 3.42 16.39
C LEU A 46 2.88 3.21 15.42
N GLU A 47 2.23 4.28 14.99
CA GLU A 47 1.14 4.23 14.01
C GLU A 47 1.60 3.60 12.68
N LEU A 48 2.80 3.97 12.20
CA LEU A 48 3.40 3.39 11.00
C LEU A 48 3.70 1.89 11.18
N ALA A 49 4.23 1.48 12.33
CA ALA A 49 4.52 0.08 12.63
C ALA A 49 3.24 -0.77 12.69
N GLN A 50 2.18 -0.26 13.33
CA GLN A 50 0.88 -0.92 13.33
C GLN A 50 0.30 -1.04 11.92
N GLN A 51 0.41 0.01 11.11
CA GLN A 51 -0.04 -0.03 9.72
C GLN A 51 0.81 -0.99 8.88
N ASN A 52 2.12 -1.12 9.14
CA ASN A 52 2.96 -2.11 8.50
C ASN A 52 2.41 -3.53 8.72
N GLY A 53 2.02 -3.85 9.95
CA GLY A 53 1.38 -5.13 10.28
C GLY A 53 0.10 -5.35 9.47
N ARG A 54 -0.76 -4.33 9.36
CA ARG A 54 -1.99 -4.40 8.55
C ARG A 54 -1.70 -4.65 7.06
N VAL A 55 -0.71 -3.98 6.49
CA VAL A 55 -0.30 -4.19 5.09
C VAL A 55 0.19 -5.63 4.89
N VAL A 56 1.08 -6.13 5.76
CA VAL A 56 1.59 -7.50 5.69
C VAL A 56 0.47 -8.54 5.81
N SER A 57 -0.47 -8.35 6.73
CA SER A 57 -1.66 -9.21 6.83
C SER A 57 -2.49 -9.18 5.55
N SER A 58 -2.69 -8.01 4.94
CA SER A 58 -3.44 -7.89 3.69
C SER A 58 -2.71 -8.50 2.48
N LEU A 59 -1.38 -8.43 2.44
CA LEU A 59 -0.54 -9.11 1.44
C LEU A 59 -0.72 -10.63 1.55
N ASN A 60 -0.62 -11.18 2.76
CA ASN A 60 -0.79 -12.62 2.98
C ASN A 60 -2.19 -13.10 2.58
N ALA A 61 -3.24 -12.38 2.98
CA ALA A 61 -4.61 -12.71 2.58
C ALA A 61 -4.82 -12.66 1.05
N ALA A 62 -4.26 -11.65 0.37
CA ALA A 62 -4.33 -11.56 -1.08
C ALA A 62 -3.55 -12.70 -1.76
N LYS A 63 -2.37 -13.05 -1.25
CA LYS A 63 -1.54 -14.16 -1.73
C LYS A 63 -2.28 -15.50 -1.62
N GLU A 64 -2.85 -15.81 -0.46
CA GLU A 64 -3.64 -17.04 -0.24
C GLU A 64 -4.82 -17.13 -1.21
N THR A 65 -5.56 -16.03 -1.37
CA THR A 65 -6.71 -15.96 -2.28
C THR A 65 -6.29 -16.18 -3.75
N LEU A 66 -5.15 -15.62 -4.17
CA LEU A 66 -4.59 -15.82 -5.50
C LEU A 66 -4.13 -17.25 -5.73
N LEU A 67 -3.39 -17.84 -4.78
CA LEU A 67 -2.88 -19.21 -4.88
C LEU A 67 -4.01 -20.23 -4.93
N HIS A 68 -5.03 -20.08 -4.09
CA HIS A 68 -6.22 -20.94 -4.13
C HIS A 68 -6.92 -20.90 -5.49
N ARG A 69 -6.90 -19.75 -6.18
CA ARG A 69 -7.47 -19.62 -7.53
C ARG A 69 -6.59 -20.24 -8.63
N LEU A 70 -5.28 -20.15 -8.50
CA LEU A 70 -4.34 -20.81 -9.41
C LEU A 70 -4.43 -22.34 -9.30
N GLY A 71 -4.49 -22.88 -8.07
CA GLY A 71 -4.59 -24.32 -7.82
C GLY A 71 -5.88 -24.96 -8.34
N ASN A 72 -6.96 -24.17 -8.46
CA ASN A 72 -8.26 -24.62 -8.98
C ASN A 72 -8.37 -24.53 -10.53
N GLY A 73 -7.25 -24.41 -11.26
CA GLY A 73 -7.18 -24.63 -12.70
C GLY A 73 -7.72 -23.51 -13.60
N ARG A 74 -8.01 -22.31 -13.07
CA ARG A 74 -8.53 -21.17 -13.86
C ARG A 74 -7.46 -20.12 -14.16
N ALA A 75 -6.33 -20.55 -14.73
CA ALA A 75 -5.27 -19.66 -15.20
C ALA A 75 -5.67 -18.94 -16.50
N GLY A 76 -6.58 -17.96 -16.41
CA GLY A 76 -6.95 -17.06 -17.52
C GLY A 76 -6.27 -15.69 -17.47
N GLY A 77 -6.38 -14.88 -18.53
CA GLY A 77 -5.76 -13.54 -18.58
C GLY A 77 -6.09 -12.61 -17.40
N LYS A 78 -7.28 -12.76 -16.80
CA LYS A 78 -7.68 -12.01 -15.59
C LYS A 78 -6.85 -12.34 -14.35
N ILE A 79 -6.49 -13.61 -14.11
CA ILE A 79 -5.67 -13.96 -12.93
C ILE A 79 -4.24 -13.42 -13.08
N ASN A 80 -3.69 -13.41 -14.30
CA ASN A 80 -2.38 -12.84 -14.57
C ASN A 80 -2.36 -11.33 -14.29
N HIS A 81 -3.42 -10.61 -14.66
CA HIS A 81 -3.57 -9.20 -14.30
C HIS A 81 -3.57 -8.98 -12.76
N TYR A 82 -4.29 -9.81 -12.00
CA TYR A 82 -4.29 -9.73 -10.54
C TYR A 82 -2.94 -10.08 -9.91
N LEU A 83 -2.21 -11.04 -10.45
CA LEU A 83 -0.84 -11.34 -10.01
C LEU A 83 0.11 -10.16 -10.23
N LYS A 84 0.02 -9.48 -11.40
CA LYS A 84 0.80 -8.27 -11.65
C LYS A 84 0.50 -7.17 -10.63
N LEU A 85 -0.79 -6.96 -10.32
CA LEU A 85 -1.20 -6.00 -9.30
C LEU A 85 -0.70 -6.38 -7.89
N TYR A 86 -0.68 -7.67 -7.57
CA TYR A 86 -0.13 -8.16 -6.32
C TYR A 86 1.38 -7.91 -6.21
N PHE A 87 2.16 -8.29 -7.23
CA PHE A 87 3.61 -8.10 -7.22
C PHE A 87 3.99 -6.62 -7.22
N LEU A 88 3.22 -5.76 -7.90
CA LEU A 88 3.40 -4.32 -7.81
C LEU A 88 3.19 -3.81 -6.39
N ALA A 89 2.11 -4.25 -5.71
CA ALA A 89 1.86 -3.86 -4.32
C ALA A 89 2.97 -4.34 -3.38
N GLN A 90 3.52 -5.53 -3.62
CA GLN A 90 4.64 -6.07 -2.85
C GLN A 90 5.93 -5.25 -3.06
N ASP A 91 6.32 -4.97 -4.31
CA ASP A 91 7.50 -4.13 -4.62
C ASP A 91 7.36 -2.72 -4.03
N LEU A 92 6.16 -2.13 -4.12
CA LEU A 92 5.87 -0.85 -3.48
C LEU A 92 6.03 -0.93 -1.96
N HIS A 93 5.46 -1.96 -1.31
CA HIS A 93 5.59 -2.18 0.15
C HIS A 93 7.03 -2.36 0.58
N GLU A 94 7.84 -3.14 -0.14
CA GLU A 94 9.26 -3.32 0.12
C GLU A 94 10.02 -1.99 0.02
N ARG A 95 9.79 -1.19 -1.04
CA ARG A 95 10.44 0.12 -1.24
C ARG A 95 10.03 1.17 -0.21
N VAL A 96 8.76 1.18 0.18
CA VAL A 96 8.27 2.15 1.16
C VAL A 96 8.59 1.71 2.58
N SER A 97 8.79 0.43 2.86
CA SER A 97 9.24 -0.03 4.18
C SER A 97 10.77 0.06 4.36
N SER A 98 11.54 0.08 3.26
CA SER A 98 13.02 -0.01 3.26
C SER A 98 13.78 1.24 3.71
N SER A 99 13.32 1.95 4.73
CA SER A 99 14.00 3.19 5.16
C SER A 99 13.88 3.37 6.67
N HIS A 100 14.83 2.80 7.41
CA HIS A 100 14.95 3.03 8.85
C HIS A 100 15.83 4.27 9.09
N TYR A 101 15.34 5.45 8.70
CA TYR A 101 16.13 6.67 8.85
C TYR A 101 15.87 7.38 10.18
N PRO A 102 16.92 7.94 10.80
CA PRO A 102 16.75 8.90 11.88
C PRO A 102 16.08 10.16 11.32
N TYR A 103 14.75 10.23 11.41
CA TYR A 103 13.95 11.36 10.91
C TYR A 103 14.38 12.69 11.52
N GLN A 104 14.81 12.71 12.79
CA GLN A 104 15.40 13.89 13.42
C GLN A 104 16.67 14.33 12.70
N ALA A 105 17.60 13.42 12.42
CA ALA A 105 18.84 13.76 11.70
C ALA A 105 18.57 14.21 10.25
N LEU A 106 17.57 13.63 9.58
CA LEU A 106 17.13 14.11 8.26
C LEU A 106 16.52 15.52 8.34
N ALA A 107 15.70 15.80 9.36
CA ALA A 107 15.11 17.12 9.61
C ALA A 107 16.17 18.18 9.91
N GLU A 108 17.20 17.84 10.67
CA GLU A 108 18.33 18.73 10.94
C GLU A 108 19.17 18.96 9.68
N ALA A 109 19.57 17.90 8.98
CA ALA A 109 20.43 17.99 7.80
C ALA A 109 19.76 18.76 6.64
N PHE A 110 18.45 18.59 6.46
CA PHE A 110 17.69 19.18 5.36
C PHE A 110 16.83 20.37 5.80
N PHE A 111 17.04 20.94 7.00
CA PHE A 111 16.20 22.00 7.56
C PHE A 111 16.04 23.22 6.62
N HIS A 112 17.09 23.59 5.90
CA HIS A 112 17.11 24.72 4.97
C HIS A 112 16.77 24.32 3.51
N SER A 113 16.20 23.13 3.30
CA SER A 113 15.93 22.60 1.96
C SER A 113 14.51 22.07 1.82
N ASP A 114 13.95 22.15 0.61
CA ASP A 114 12.61 21.63 0.31
C ASP A 114 12.56 20.09 0.20
N VAL A 115 13.66 19.39 0.49
CA VAL A 115 13.77 17.93 0.24
C VAL A 115 12.71 17.16 1.02
N LEU A 116 12.51 17.47 2.31
CA LEU A 116 11.50 16.81 3.14
C LEU A 116 10.08 17.08 2.65
N PHE A 117 9.80 18.32 2.23
CA PHE A 117 8.51 18.69 1.65
C PHE A 117 8.24 17.93 0.34
N ARG A 118 9.25 17.80 -0.52
CA ARG A 118 9.12 17.06 -1.79
C ARG A 118 8.92 15.56 -1.54
N CYS A 119 9.65 14.97 -0.59
CA CYS A 119 9.46 13.58 -0.17
C CYS A 119 8.05 13.36 0.40
N GLN A 120 7.58 14.24 1.29
CA GLN A 120 6.24 14.20 1.83
C GLN A 120 5.19 14.24 0.72
N ARG A 121 5.33 15.19 -0.23
CA ARG A 121 4.40 15.34 -1.35
C ARG A 121 4.39 14.10 -2.24
N LEU A 122 5.56 13.54 -2.57
CA LEU A 122 5.66 12.33 -3.38
C LEU A 122 4.95 11.14 -2.71
N LEU A 123 5.18 10.94 -1.41
CA LEU A 123 4.52 9.87 -0.65
C LEU A 123 3.00 10.09 -0.58
N ARG A 124 2.53 11.34 -0.43
CA ARG A 124 1.09 11.65 -0.48
C ARG A 124 0.46 11.36 -1.85
N LEU A 125 1.17 11.65 -2.95
CA LEU A 125 0.70 11.31 -4.30
C LEU A 125 0.60 9.80 -4.49
N GLN A 126 1.61 9.05 -4.04
CA GLN A 126 1.59 7.58 -4.09
C GLN A 126 0.46 7.00 -3.23
N ALA A 127 0.17 7.61 -2.08
CA ALA A 127 -0.97 7.22 -1.27
C ALA A 127 -2.31 7.40 -1.99
N SER A 128 -2.53 8.58 -2.61
CA SER A 128 -3.75 8.86 -3.38
C SER A 128 -3.92 7.83 -4.49
N ALA A 129 -2.86 7.61 -5.28
CA ALA A 129 -2.87 6.64 -6.37
C ALA A 129 -3.20 5.22 -5.88
N CYS A 130 -2.67 4.79 -4.73
CA CYS A 130 -3.00 3.48 -4.15
C CYS A 130 -4.47 3.42 -3.71
N THR A 131 -4.99 4.45 -3.05
CA THR A 131 -6.39 4.52 -2.64
C THR A 131 -7.33 4.51 -3.85
N GLU A 132 -7.06 5.32 -4.86
CA GLU A 132 -7.83 5.37 -6.11
C GLU A 132 -7.82 4.02 -6.84
N LEU A 133 -6.68 3.31 -6.89
CA LEU A 133 -6.61 1.95 -7.41
C LEU A 133 -7.49 0.99 -6.62
N GLY A 134 -7.44 1.06 -5.29
CA GLY A 134 -8.27 0.25 -4.40
C GLY A 134 -9.76 0.50 -4.63
N GLU A 135 -10.17 1.77 -4.74
CA GLU A 135 -11.54 2.18 -5.00
C GLU A 135 -12.01 1.75 -6.40
N ALA A 136 -11.20 1.94 -7.44
CA ALA A 136 -11.52 1.49 -8.79
C ALA A 136 -11.69 -0.04 -8.87
N MET A 137 -10.89 -0.79 -8.10
CA MET A 137 -11.08 -2.24 -7.95
C MET A 137 -12.38 -2.59 -7.22
N GLN A 138 -12.89 -1.76 -6.31
CA GLN A 138 -14.19 -1.98 -5.69
C GLN A 138 -15.34 -1.57 -6.62
N MET A 139 -15.25 -0.45 -7.33
CA MET A 139 -16.31 0.01 -8.23
C MET A 139 -16.52 -0.92 -9.42
N ARG A 140 -15.46 -1.59 -9.92
CA ARG A 140 -15.60 -2.70 -10.88
C ARG A 140 -16.35 -3.93 -10.33
N GLN A 141 -16.81 -3.92 -9.07
CA GLN A 141 -17.70 -4.95 -8.49
C GLN A 141 -19.19 -4.60 -8.65
N ALA A 142 -19.54 -3.33 -8.91
CA ALA A 142 -20.90 -2.86 -9.05
C ALA A 142 -21.40 -2.96 -10.50
#